data_AF-A0A2R5L5X7-F1
#
_entry.id   AF-A0A2R5L5X7-F1
#
_cell.length_a   1.000
_cell.length_b   1.000
_cell.length_c   1.000
_cell.angle_alpha   90.00
_cell.angle_beta   90.00
_cell.angle_gamma   90.00
#
_symmetry.space_group_name_H-M   'P 1'
#
loop_
_entity.id
_entity.type
_entity.pdbx_description
1 polymer ?
#
loop_
_entity_poly.entity_id
_entity_poly.type
_entity_poly.pdbx_seq_one_letter_code
_entity_poly.pdbx_strand_id
1 'polypeptide(L)'
;SSSSSNTSLAAEASPQSRPSGPARPLLNLNLNLNASNSPKRSRHNLTLNFGCAALSVIGEKVDPSVPLEKQGWYHGSISRLDAENLLRVLKEGSYLVRNSESSKHDYSLSLKSARGFMHMKIVHNNDGKFILGQFSKPFESIPEMIHHYSVNKLPIKGAEHMSLLYPVIDQLL
;
A
#
# COMPACT_ATOMS: atom_id res chain seq x y z
N SER A 1 -29.75 62.16 -30.60
CA SER A 1 -28.44 62.46 -29.99
C SER A 1 -27.40 61.58 -30.65
N SER A 2 -26.65 62.15 -31.58
CA SER A 2 -25.60 61.49 -32.34
C SER A 2 -24.30 62.26 -32.08
N SER A 3 -23.28 61.58 -31.55
CA SER A 3 -21.87 61.89 -31.79
C SER A 3 -20.98 60.91 -31.04
N SER A 4 -20.20 60.17 -31.82
CA SER A 4 -19.10 59.28 -31.45
C SER A 4 -17.97 60.00 -30.71
N SER A 5 -17.19 59.26 -29.93
CA SER A 5 -15.73 59.41 -29.81
C SER A 5 -15.11 58.18 -29.16
N ASN A 6 -14.36 57.43 -29.96
CA ASN A 6 -13.34 56.49 -29.53
C ASN A 6 -12.08 57.27 -29.12
N THR A 7 -11.36 56.84 -28.09
CA THR A 7 -9.89 56.93 -28.05
C THR A 7 -9.31 55.91 -27.06
N SER A 8 -8.39 55.12 -27.59
CA SER A 8 -7.59 54.07 -26.96
C SER A 8 -6.52 54.62 -26.01
N LEU A 9 -6.11 53.85 -24.99
CA LEU A 9 -4.71 53.86 -24.56
C LEU A 9 -4.34 52.50 -23.93
N ALA A 10 -3.31 51.90 -24.49
CA ALA A 10 -2.65 50.68 -24.03
C ALA A 10 -1.67 50.99 -22.89
N ALA A 11 -1.50 50.05 -21.96
CA ALA A 11 -0.33 49.93 -21.08
C ALA A 11 -0.24 48.46 -20.63
N GLU A 12 0.61 47.69 -21.30
CA GLU A 12 1.91 47.22 -20.81
C GLU A 12 1.80 45.97 -19.90
N ALA A 13 2.02 44.81 -20.54
CA ALA A 13 2.30 43.56 -19.87
C ALA A 13 3.78 43.55 -19.45
N SER A 14 4.05 43.34 -18.16
CA SER A 14 5.39 43.12 -17.62
C SER A 14 5.51 41.75 -16.93
N PRO A 15 6.73 41.20 -16.80
CA PRO A 15 6.99 39.80 -17.09
C PRO A 15 6.92 38.85 -15.89
N GLN A 16 6.63 37.59 -16.20
CA GLN A 16 6.67 36.44 -15.31
C GLN A 16 8.03 36.27 -14.62
N SER A 17 8.09 36.51 -13.31
CA SER A 17 9.16 36.03 -12.45
C SER A 17 8.80 34.63 -11.93
N ARG A 18 9.39 33.58 -12.52
CA ARG A 18 9.34 32.22 -11.98
C ARG A 18 10.29 32.12 -10.77
N PRO A 19 9.88 31.60 -9.61
CA PRO A 19 10.82 31.27 -8.57
C PRO A 19 11.62 30.03 -8.98
N SER A 20 12.94 30.17 -8.97
CA SER A 20 13.91 29.09 -9.07
C SER A 20 13.67 28.09 -7.92
N GLY A 21 13.16 26.90 -8.27
CA GLY A 21 13.06 25.79 -7.33
C GLY A 21 14.44 25.28 -6.89
N PRO A 22 14.56 24.64 -5.71
CA PRO A 22 15.83 24.14 -5.23
C PRO A 22 16.36 23.04 -6.17
N ALA A 23 17.65 23.14 -6.50
CA ALA A 23 18.35 22.13 -7.27
C ALA A 23 18.25 20.77 -6.57
N ARG A 24 17.74 19.76 -7.28
CA ARG A 24 17.73 18.37 -6.79
C ARG A 24 19.19 17.91 -6.64
N PRO A 25 19.60 17.37 -5.47
CA PRO A 25 20.92 16.78 -5.35
C PRO A 25 20.97 15.51 -6.21
N LEU A 26 21.78 15.53 -7.27
CA LEU A 26 22.16 14.32 -8.00
C LEU A 26 23.19 13.57 -7.15
N LEU A 27 22.74 12.53 -6.45
CA LEU A 27 23.63 11.60 -5.77
C LEU A 27 24.23 10.65 -6.81
N ASN A 28 25.49 10.92 -7.20
CA ASN A 28 26.25 10.04 -8.05
C ASN A 28 26.88 8.93 -7.20
N LEU A 29 26.37 7.70 -7.32
CA LEU A 29 26.94 6.51 -6.65
C LEU A 29 28.10 5.98 -7.49
N ASN A 30 29.34 6.29 -7.09
CA ASN A 30 30.52 5.72 -7.70
C ASN A 30 30.83 4.35 -7.06
N LEU A 31 30.59 3.27 -7.80
CA LEU A 31 30.94 1.91 -7.38
C LEU A 31 32.35 1.58 -7.91
N ASN A 32 33.36 1.73 -7.06
CA ASN A 32 34.72 1.28 -7.37
C ASN A 32 34.81 -0.26 -7.25
N LEU A 33 34.74 -0.96 -8.37
CA LEU A 33 34.97 -2.40 -8.44
C LEU A 33 36.46 -2.67 -8.73
N ASN A 34 37.25 -2.89 -7.67
CA ASN A 34 38.57 -3.50 -7.83
C ASN A 34 38.38 -5.00 -8.12
N ALA A 35 38.50 -5.37 -9.40
CA ALA A 35 38.43 -6.76 -9.84
C ALA A 35 39.83 -7.41 -9.75
N SER A 36 40.07 -8.11 -8.65
CA SER A 36 41.14 -9.12 -8.59
C SER A 36 40.75 -10.26 -7.65
N ASN A 37 40.64 -11.46 -8.23
CA ASN A 37 40.43 -12.78 -7.62
C ASN A 37 39.09 -13.08 -6.91
N SER A 38 38.30 -13.94 -7.57
CA SER A 38 37.32 -14.86 -6.97
C SER A 38 38.03 -15.86 -6.03
N PRO A 39 37.38 -16.38 -4.94
CA PRO A 39 36.22 -17.27 -5.07
C PRO A 39 35.11 -17.17 -3.99
N LYS A 40 33.93 -17.72 -4.36
CA LYS A 40 32.78 -18.17 -3.54
C LYS A 40 32.37 -17.26 -2.36
N ARG A 41 31.48 -16.30 -2.60
CA ARG A 41 30.83 -15.51 -1.54
C ARG A 41 29.32 -15.76 -1.52
N SER A 42 28.89 -16.44 -0.46
CA SER A 42 27.51 -16.45 0.04
C SER A 42 26.93 -15.03 -0.06
N ARG A 43 25.75 -14.90 -0.67
CA ARG A 43 25.01 -13.63 -0.70
C ARG A 43 24.51 -13.34 0.70
N HIS A 44 25.36 -12.75 1.54
CA HIS A 44 24.90 -12.11 2.75
C HIS A 44 24.10 -10.89 2.29
N ASN A 45 22.78 -10.91 2.53
CA ASN A 45 21.94 -9.74 2.37
C ASN A 45 22.56 -8.60 3.19
N LEU A 46 23.08 -7.58 2.51
CA LEU A 46 23.49 -6.35 3.15
C LEU A 46 22.21 -5.63 3.59
N THR A 47 21.80 -5.86 4.83
CA THR A 47 20.75 -5.07 5.47
C THR A 47 21.31 -3.67 5.71
N LEU A 48 20.96 -2.73 4.83
CA LEU A 48 21.24 -1.32 5.03
C LEU A 48 20.19 -0.76 6.01
N ASN A 49 20.51 -0.77 7.30
CA ASN A 49 19.71 -0.11 8.32
C ASN A 49 19.94 1.41 8.25
N PHE A 50 19.24 2.06 7.32
CA PHE A 50 19.07 3.51 7.35
C PHE A 50 17.73 3.81 7.99
N GLY A 51 17.75 4.43 9.17
CA GLY A 51 16.57 5.03 9.80
C GLY A 51 16.06 6.21 8.97
N CYS A 52 15.43 5.90 7.84
CA CYS A 52 14.89 6.88 6.90
C CYS A 52 13.62 6.32 6.28
N ALA A 53 12.48 6.94 6.59
CA ALA A 53 11.15 6.61 6.06
C ALA A 53 10.98 6.99 4.57
N ALA A 54 11.98 6.73 3.73
CA ALA A 54 12.06 7.25 2.36
C ALA A 54 12.41 6.18 1.29
N LEU A 55 12.24 4.89 1.59
CA LEU A 55 12.40 3.80 0.59
C LEU A 55 11.31 2.71 0.71
N SER A 56 10.03 3.05 0.87
CA SER A 56 8.95 2.11 0.55
C SER A 56 8.67 2.15 -0.95
N VAL A 57 9.64 1.68 -1.74
CA VAL A 57 9.44 1.37 -3.15
C VAL A 57 8.89 -0.06 -3.21
N ILE A 58 7.59 -0.14 -3.49
CA ILE A 58 6.77 -1.35 -3.65
C ILE A 58 6.45 -2.01 -2.30
N GLY A 59 5.17 -2.37 -2.11
CA GLY A 59 4.60 -2.83 -0.84
C GLY A 59 5.51 -3.77 -0.07
N GLU A 60 5.63 -3.51 1.24
CA GLU A 60 6.31 -4.39 2.18
C GLU A 60 5.85 -5.83 1.91
N LYS A 61 6.79 -6.66 1.43
CA LYS A 61 6.46 -7.98 0.90
C LYS A 61 6.02 -8.85 2.08
N VAL A 62 4.74 -9.19 2.13
CA VAL A 62 4.19 -10.10 3.15
C VAL A 62 4.96 -11.42 3.10
N ASP A 63 5.51 -11.84 4.23
CA ASP A 63 6.17 -13.13 4.37
C ASP A 63 5.13 -14.17 4.83
N PRO A 64 4.73 -15.12 3.96
CA PRO A 64 3.73 -16.11 4.31
C PRO A 64 4.25 -17.17 5.30
N SER A 65 5.56 -17.24 5.56
CA SER A 65 6.13 -18.18 6.53
C SER A 65 5.96 -17.72 7.98
N VAL A 66 5.65 -16.42 8.18
CA VAL A 66 5.42 -15.85 9.51
C VAL A 66 3.97 -16.15 9.95
N PRO A 67 3.75 -16.71 11.16
CA PRO A 67 2.41 -16.95 11.70
C PRO A 67 1.55 -15.70 11.73
N LEU A 68 0.23 -15.85 11.55
CA LEU A 68 -0.73 -14.74 11.47
C LEU A 68 -0.61 -13.78 12.65
N GLU A 69 -0.43 -14.30 13.85
CA GLU A 69 -0.36 -13.55 15.11
C GLU A 69 0.89 -12.67 15.22
N LYS A 70 1.89 -12.92 14.38
CA LYS A 70 3.13 -12.15 14.28
C LYS A 70 3.16 -11.22 13.07
N GLN A 71 2.09 -11.18 12.29
CA GLN A 71 1.98 -10.29 11.14
C GLN A 71 1.55 -8.92 11.62
N GLY A 72 2.34 -7.88 11.32
CA GLY A 72 2.01 -6.52 11.74
C GLY A 72 0.70 -5.98 11.14
N TRP A 73 0.24 -6.52 10.01
CA TRP A 73 -1.04 -6.16 9.38
C TRP A 73 -2.26 -6.89 9.96
N TYR A 74 -2.06 -7.78 10.94
CA TYR A 74 -3.14 -8.44 11.66
C TYR A 74 -3.41 -7.71 12.98
N HIS A 75 -4.61 -7.19 13.14
CA HIS A 75 -4.99 -6.27 14.22
C HIS A 75 -5.90 -6.94 15.27
N GLY A 76 -6.06 -8.27 15.21
CA GLY A 76 -6.92 -8.98 16.14
C GLY A 76 -8.35 -8.44 16.17
N SER A 77 -8.89 -8.21 17.38
CA SER A 77 -10.31 -7.95 17.62
C SER A 77 -10.80 -6.50 17.41
N ILE A 78 -10.16 -5.72 16.53
CA ILE A 78 -10.66 -4.36 16.24
C ILE A 78 -12.01 -4.39 15.51
N SER A 79 -12.85 -3.39 15.79
CA SER A 79 -14.16 -3.27 15.17
C SER A 79 -14.05 -2.89 13.69
N ARG A 80 -15.14 -3.09 12.93
CA ARG A 80 -15.22 -2.58 11.56
C ARG A 80 -14.97 -1.07 11.53
N LEU A 81 -15.60 -0.34 12.44
CA LEU A 81 -15.55 1.12 12.48
C LEU A 81 -14.13 1.62 12.78
N ASP A 82 -13.43 0.97 13.71
CA ASP A 82 -12.04 1.32 14.05
C ASP A 82 -11.10 1.06 12.87
N ALA A 83 -11.29 -0.07 12.17
CA ALA A 83 -10.55 -0.36 10.95
C ALA A 83 -10.79 0.71 9.86
N GLU A 84 -12.04 1.14 9.67
CA GLU A 84 -12.37 2.22 8.73
C GLU A 84 -11.73 3.55 9.15
N ASN A 85 -11.69 3.87 10.44
CA ASN A 85 -11.06 5.08 10.97
C ASN A 85 -9.54 5.08 10.72
N LEU A 86 -8.86 3.96 10.97
CA LEU A 86 -7.43 3.79 10.67
C LEU A 86 -7.15 3.93 9.17
N LEU A 87 -7.97 3.31 8.33
CA LEU A 87 -7.80 3.32 6.88
C LEU A 87 -8.14 4.66 6.23
N ARG A 88 -8.96 5.50 6.88
CA ARG A 88 -9.50 6.74 6.30
C ARG A 88 -8.42 7.72 5.87
N VAL A 89 -7.37 7.84 6.67
CA VAL A 89 -6.26 8.78 6.46
C VAL A 89 -5.16 8.20 5.56
N LEU A 90 -5.30 6.94 5.15
CA LEU A 90 -4.32 6.22 4.36
C LEU A 90 -4.70 6.18 2.88
N LYS A 91 -3.71 5.85 2.04
CA LYS A 91 -3.87 5.77 0.59
C LYS A 91 -4.71 4.57 0.16
N GLU A 92 -5.27 4.65 -1.04
CA GLU A 92 -5.95 3.52 -1.68
C GLU A 92 -5.03 2.29 -1.76
N GLY A 93 -5.60 1.10 -1.53
CA GLY A 93 -4.85 -0.15 -1.45
C GLY A 93 -4.28 -0.45 -0.05
N SER A 94 -4.49 0.45 0.92
CA SER A 94 -4.14 0.18 2.33
C SER A 94 -5.11 -0.82 2.94
N TYR A 95 -4.58 -1.78 3.69
CA TYR A 95 -5.39 -2.88 4.22
C TYR A 95 -4.92 -3.38 5.58
N LEU A 96 -5.82 -4.05 6.27
CA LEU A 96 -5.54 -4.81 7.50
C LEU A 96 -6.45 -6.04 7.57
N VAL A 97 -6.03 -7.03 8.35
CA VAL A 97 -6.86 -8.19 8.70
C VAL A 97 -7.24 -8.09 10.17
N ARG A 98 -8.49 -8.42 10.49
CA ARG A 98 -9.05 -8.41 11.84
C ARG A 98 -9.93 -9.62 12.06
N ASN A 99 -10.28 -9.89 13.31
CA ASN A 99 -11.29 -10.90 13.65
C ASN A 99 -12.66 -10.45 13.12
N SER A 100 -13.48 -11.41 12.73
CA SER A 100 -14.86 -11.13 12.37
C SER A 100 -15.68 -10.81 13.62
N GLU A 101 -16.41 -9.70 13.61
CA GLU A 101 -17.32 -9.33 14.70
C GLU A 101 -18.53 -10.28 14.78
N SER A 102 -18.93 -10.86 13.65
CA SER A 102 -20.11 -11.72 13.56
C SER A 102 -19.82 -13.20 13.84
N SER A 103 -18.55 -13.62 13.84
CA SER A 103 -18.18 -15.02 13.99
C SER A 103 -16.79 -15.15 14.58
N LYS A 104 -16.68 -15.82 15.75
CA LYS A 104 -15.43 -15.94 16.50
C LYS A 104 -14.32 -16.72 15.78
N HIS A 105 -14.67 -17.51 14.76
CA HIS A 105 -13.73 -18.36 14.03
C HIS A 105 -13.40 -17.83 12.63
N ASP A 106 -14.02 -16.71 12.23
CA ASP A 106 -13.80 -16.10 10.94
C ASP A 106 -13.00 -14.80 11.08
N TYR A 107 -12.39 -14.38 9.97
CA TYR A 107 -11.65 -13.14 9.88
C TYR A 107 -12.30 -12.20 8.87
N SER A 108 -11.85 -10.95 8.87
CA SER A 108 -12.27 -9.94 7.92
C SER A 108 -11.07 -9.18 7.40
N LEU A 109 -10.99 -9.04 6.08
CA LEU A 109 -10.03 -8.17 5.40
C LEU A 109 -10.72 -6.82 5.17
N SER A 110 -10.17 -5.76 5.75
CA SER A 110 -10.61 -4.38 5.56
C SER A 110 -9.64 -3.67 4.62
N LEU A 111 -10.15 -3.00 3.59
CA LEU A 111 -9.35 -2.40 2.51
C LEU A 111 -9.88 -1.00 2.14
N LYS A 112 -8.97 -0.04 1.99
CA LYS A 112 -9.26 1.30 1.46
C LYS A 112 -9.36 1.26 -0.06
N SER A 113 -10.50 1.70 -0.61
CA SER A 113 -10.70 1.94 -2.05
C SER A 113 -10.90 3.43 -2.34
N ALA A 114 -10.85 3.83 -3.61
CA ALA A 114 -11.22 5.19 -4.01
C ALA A 114 -12.66 5.58 -3.60
N ARG A 115 -13.58 4.60 -3.53
CA ARG A 115 -15.01 4.83 -3.27
C ARG A 115 -15.42 4.65 -1.79
N GLY A 116 -14.49 4.30 -0.91
CA GLY A 116 -14.77 4.07 0.51
C GLY A 116 -13.95 2.93 1.07
N PHE A 117 -14.62 2.02 1.77
CA PHE A 117 -14.01 0.84 2.41
C PHE A 117 -14.67 -0.44 1.89
N MET A 118 -13.85 -1.47 1.70
CA MET A 118 -14.31 -2.81 1.34
C MET A 118 -13.98 -3.76 2.49
N HIS A 119 -14.95 -4.60 2.84
CA HIS A 119 -14.79 -5.64 3.86
C HIS A 119 -15.13 -6.98 3.24
N MET A 120 -14.18 -7.90 3.30
CA MET A 120 -14.36 -9.25 2.77
C MET A 120 -14.18 -10.25 3.91
N LYS A 121 -15.14 -11.15 4.03
CA LYS A 121 -15.10 -12.22 5.01
C LYS A 121 -14.05 -13.26 4.59
N ILE A 122 -13.26 -13.72 5.54
CA ILE A 122 -12.34 -14.84 5.39
C ILE A 122 -12.91 -15.97 6.25
N VAL A 123 -13.22 -17.10 5.61
CA VAL A 123 -13.85 -18.25 6.27
C VAL A 123 -13.02 -19.51 6.08
N HIS A 124 -13.14 -20.44 7.01
CA HIS A 124 -12.69 -21.81 6.81
C HIS A 124 -13.64 -22.57 5.89
N ASN A 125 -13.08 -23.32 4.95
CA ASN A 125 -13.79 -24.34 4.20
C ASN A 125 -13.76 -25.68 4.96
N ASN A 126 -14.58 -26.63 4.51
CA ASN A 126 -14.67 -27.99 5.06
C ASN A 126 -13.34 -28.75 5.03
N ASP A 127 -12.43 -28.38 4.11
CA ASP A 127 -11.09 -28.99 3.99
C ASP A 127 -10.04 -28.35 4.91
N GLY A 128 -10.45 -27.47 5.84
CA GLY A 128 -9.55 -26.76 6.76
C GLY A 128 -8.84 -25.54 6.15
N LYS A 129 -9.00 -25.28 4.85
CA LYS A 129 -8.39 -24.16 4.12
C LYS A 129 -9.15 -22.84 4.29
N PHE A 130 -8.50 -21.72 3.99
CA PHE A 130 -9.09 -20.38 4.04
C PHE A 130 -9.57 -19.89 2.67
N ILE A 131 -10.74 -19.26 2.65
CA ILE A 131 -11.34 -18.66 1.45
C ILE A 131 -11.70 -17.19 1.75
N LEU A 132 -11.32 -16.28 0.86
CA LEU A 132 -11.72 -14.88 0.84
C LEU A 132 -13.01 -14.69 0.05
N GLY A 133 -14.11 -14.34 0.73
CA GLY A 133 -15.42 -14.21 0.11
C GLY A 133 -15.89 -15.52 -0.53
N GLN A 134 -16.50 -15.41 -1.71
CA GLN A 134 -17.20 -16.52 -2.40
C GLN A 134 -16.53 -16.98 -3.71
N PHE A 135 -15.56 -16.23 -4.24
CA PHE A 135 -14.95 -16.50 -5.55
C PHE A 135 -13.42 -16.67 -5.50
N SER A 136 -12.82 -16.68 -4.31
CA SER A 136 -11.39 -16.95 -4.19
C SER A 136 -11.09 -18.44 -4.22
N LYS A 137 -9.87 -18.78 -4.61
CA LYS A 137 -9.33 -20.13 -4.40
C LYS A 137 -9.07 -20.37 -2.90
N PRO A 138 -9.02 -21.64 -2.45
CA PRO A 138 -8.60 -21.98 -1.09
C PRO A 138 -7.09 -21.74 -0.88
N PHE A 139 -6.71 -21.39 0.36
CA PHE A 139 -5.33 -21.20 0.82
C PHE A 139 -5.04 -21.98 2.10
N GLU A 140 -3.79 -22.40 2.33
CA GLU A 140 -3.43 -23.14 3.54
C GLU A 140 -3.37 -22.22 4.77
N SER A 141 -3.09 -20.93 4.57
CA SER A 141 -3.05 -19.94 5.64
C SER A 141 -3.47 -18.55 5.18
N ILE A 142 -3.89 -17.69 6.12
CA ILE A 142 -4.20 -16.29 5.85
C ILE A 142 -2.96 -15.52 5.34
N PRO A 143 -1.76 -15.66 5.94
CA PRO A 143 -0.55 -15.02 5.40
C PRO A 143 -0.28 -15.37 3.92
N GLU A 144 -0.45 -16.64 3.53
CA GLU A 144 -0.32 -17.07 2.13
C GLU A 144 -1.35 -16.39 1.21
N MET A 145 -2.61 -16.30 1.67
CA MET A 145 -3.67 -15.61 0.95
C MET A 145 -3.38 -14.12 0.76
N ILE A 146 -2.93 -13.42 1.81
CA ILE A 146 -2.58 -12.00 1.71
C ILE A 146 -1.39 -11.79 0.78
N HIS A 147 -0.35 -12.63 0.89
CA HIS A 147 0.79 -12.62 -0.02
C HIS A 147 0.36 -12.82 -1.48
N HIS A 148 -0.58 -13.73 -1.75
CA HIS A 148 -1.10 -13.93 -3.09
C HIS A 148 -1.83 -12.70 -3.62
N TYR A 149 -2.67 -12.05 -2.81
CA TYR A 149 -3.43 -10.87 -3.23
C TYR A 149 -2.66 -9.53 -3.13
N SER A 150 -1.43 -9.55 -2.64
CA SER A 150 -0.53 -8.40 -2.77
C SER A 150 0.05 -8.27 -4.19
N VAL A 151 0.13 -9.38 -4.93
CA VAL A 151 0.63 -9.41 -6.32
C VAL A 151 -0.48 -9.67 -7.35
N ASN A 152 -1.57 -10.34 -6.95
CA ASN A 152 -2.71 -10.62 -7.81
C ASN A 152 -3.89 -9.68 -7.52
N LYS A 153 -4.86 -9.66 -8.44
CA LYS A 153 -6.10 -8.90 -8.27
C LYS A 153 -7.07 -9.63 -7.34
N LEU A 154 -7.79 -8.86 -6.54
CA LEU A 154 -8.85 -9.37 -5.68
C LEU A 154 -10.06 -9.80 -6.53
N PRO A 155 -10.75 -10.89 -6.17
CA PRO A 155 -11.88 -11.42 -6.92
C PRO A 155 -13.18 -10.62 -6.62
N ILE A 156 -13.15 -9.31 -6.88
CA ILE A 156 -14.25 -8.39 -6.58
C ILE A 156 -14.91 -7.92 -7.87
N LYS A 157 -16.19 -8.27 -8.05
CA LYS A 157 -16.98 -7.80 -9.20
C LYS A 157 -17.08 -6.27 -9.18
N GLY A 158 -16.64 -5.61 -10.25
CA GLY A 158 -16.67 -4.15 -10.37
C GLY A 158 -15.53 -3.41 -9.66
N ALA A 159 -14.62 -4.11 -8.97
CA ALA A 159 -13.41 -3.55 -8.37
C ALA A 159 -12.18 -4.45 -8.64
N GLU A 160 -12.15 -5.06 -9.83
CA GLU A 160 -11.14 -6.03 -10.27
C GLU A 160 -9.71 -5.46 -10.38
N HIS A 161 -9.53 -4.14 -10.33
CA HIS A 161 -8.21 -3.52 -10.34
C HIS A 161 -7.53 -3.52 -8.95
N MET A 162 -8.24 -3.91 -7.89
CA MET A 162 -7.77 -3.80 -6.52
C MET A 162 -6.80 -4.93 -6.12
N SER A 163 -5.77 -4.56 -5.37
CA SER A 163 -4.76 -5.45 -4.77
C SER A 163 -4.39 -4.95 -3.38
N LEU A 164 -3.73 -5.81 -2.59
CA LEU A 164 -3.26 -5.51 -1.24
C LEU A 164 -1.88 -4.85 -1.29
N LEU A 165 -1.85 -3.52 -1.36
CA LEU A 165 -0.61 -2.80 -1.66
C LEU A 165 0.15 -2.33 -0.42
N TYR A 166 -0.59 -1.90 0.61
CA TYR A 166 0.00 -1.24 1.77
C TYR A 166 -0.51 -1.86 3.07
N PRO A 167 0.24 -2.80 3.68
CA PRO A 167 -0.12 -3.32 4.99
C PRO A 167 -0.13 -2.17 6.00
N VAL A 168 -1.21 -2.08 6.78
CA VAL A 168 -1.28 -1.16 7.91
C VAL A 168 -0.75 -1.90 9.12
N ILE A 169 0.41 -1.48 9.61
CA ILE A 169 1.02 -2.12 10.77
C ILE A 169 0.32 -1.62 12.03
N ASP A 170 -0.13 -2.56 12.87
CA ASP A 170 -0.61 -2.23 14.21
C ASP A 170 0.55 -1.63 15.00
N GLN A 171 0.41 -0.36 15.40
CA GLN A 171 1.44 0.35 16.15
C GLN A 171 1.44 -0.01 17.64
N LEU A 172 0.65 -1.01 18.06
CA LEU A 172 0.47 -1.39 19.45
C LEU A 172 1.15 -2.72 19.79
N LEU A 173 2.38 -2.61 20.29
CA LEU A 173 2.73 -2.86 21.71
C LEU A 173 4.17 -2.45 21.99
#